data_AF-A0A368EYH4-F1
#
_entry.id   AF-A0A368EYH4-F1
#
_cell.length_a   1.000
_cell.length_b   1.000
_cell.length_c   1.000
_cell.angle_alpha   90.00
_cell.angle_beta   90.00
_cell.angle_gamma   90.00
#
_symmetry.space_group_name_H-M   'P 1'
#
loop_
_entity.id
_entity.type
_entity.pdbx_description
1 polymer ?
#
loop_
_entity_poly.entity_id
_entity_poly.type
_entity_poly.pdbx_seq_one_letter_code
_entity_poly.pdbx_strand_id
1 'polypeptide(L)'
;RNTLSDGRGIIASNGSPWLEQRRFALHILRNFGLGRNVIEERIMYEFEITCEELERRLDAGETSIDPDKMFDLLVGNIINRMLFTDRFEKKDEERFFELKKEMDEMTNNFSIFDMLISEWTVNLPLISQRIKHLMRPLDEILAFIRGQIEQR
;
A
#
# COMPACT_ATOMS: atom_id res chain seq x y z
N ARG A 1 7.96 22.58 8.91
CA ARG A 1 7.02 21.52 9.31
C ARG A 1 6.42 20.94 8.03
N ASN A 2 6.73 19.70 7.63
CA ASN A 2 6.17 19.13 6.39
C ASN A 2 4.65 19.02 6.50
N THR A 3 3.94 19.77 5.67
CA THR A 3 2.49 20.00 5.73
C THR A 3 1.65 18.94 5.03
N LEU A 4 2.26 18.02 4.28
CA LEU A 4 1.56 17.02 3.47
C LEU A 4 1.01 15.82 4.26
N SER A 5 1.57 15.53 5.44
CA SER A 5 1.22 14.36 6.28
C SER A 5 1.32 14.68 7.77
N ASP A 6 1.23 15.95 8.13
CA ASP A 6 1.55 16.46 9.48
C ASP A 6 2.94 16.04 9.99
N GLY A 7 3.88 15.80 9.06
CA GLY A 7 5.22 15.31 9.35
C GLY A 7 5.29 13.83 9.78
N ARG A 8 4.27 13.04 9.46
CA ARG A 8 4.20 11.59 9.74
C ARG A 8 4.51 10.77 8.47
N GLY A 9 4.90 9.52 8.66
CA GLY A 9 5.28 8.60 7.60
C GLY A 9 6.73 8.76 7.16
N ILE A 10 7.35 7.66 6.74
CA ILE A 10 8.77 7.61 6.34
C ILE A 10 9.02 8.39 5.03
N ILE A 11 8.03 8.43 4.13
CA ILE A 11 8.16 9.10 2.83
C ILE A 11 8.02 10.62 2.98
N ALA A 12 7.12 11.08 3.85
CA ALA A 12 6.72 12.48 3.93
C ALA A 12 7.28 13.23 5.13
N SER A 13 7.96 12.57 6.08
CA SER A 13 8.64 13.24 7.21
C SER A 13 10.09 13.61 6.87
N ASN A 14 10.66 14.57 7.61
CA ASN A 14 12.04 15.03 7.48
C ASN A 14 12.70 15.20 8.86
N GLY A 15 14.03 15.22 8.93
CA GLY A 15 14.80 15.48 10.16
C GLY A 15 14.69 14.38 11.22
N SER A 16 14.64 14.76 12.50
CA SER A 16 14.58 13.80 13.62
C SER A 16 13.35 12.88 13.56
N PRO A 17 12.12 13.37 13.29
CA PRO A 17 10.94 12.51 13.17
C PRO A 17 11.07 11.43 12.09
N TRP A 18 11.71 11.74 10.96
CA TRP A 18 11.98 10.77 9.91
C TRP A 18 12.92 9.67 10.37
N LEU A 19 14.01 10.06 11.05
CA LEU A 19 15.01 9.11 11.53
C LEU A 19 14.41 8.14 12.57
N GLU A 20 13.59 8.65 13.47
CA GLU A 20 12.88 7.83 14.47
C GLU A 20 11.92 6.85 13.81
N GLN A 21 11.04 7.33 12.91
CA GLN A 21 10.07 6.48 12.22
C GLN A 21 10.74 5.43 11.32
N ARG A 22 11.82 5.81 10.62
CA ARG A 22 12.61 4.88 9.80
C ARG A 22 13.25 3.78 10.65
N ARG A 23 13.87 4.14 11.78
CA ARG A 23 14.47 3.16 12.70
C ARG A 23 13.41 2.21 13.26
N PHE A 24 12.27 2.75 13.67
CA PHE A 24 11.13 1.98 14.15
C PHE A 24 10.66 0.98 13.09
N ALA A 25 10.36 1.43 11.87
CA ALA A 25 9.88 0.56 10.81
C ALA A 25 10.88 -0.53 10.42
N LEU A 26 12.17 -0.21 10.30
CA LEU A 26 13.21 -1.21 10.03
C LEU A 26 13.32 -2.25 11.13
N HIS A 27 13.15 -1.83 12.39
CA HIS A 27 13.12 -2.76 13.52
C HIS A 27 11.91 -3.70 13.44
N ILE A 28 10.72 -3.17 13.17
CA ILE A 28 9.49 -3.96 13.01
C ILE A 28 9.60 -4.94 11.83
N LEU A 29 10.09 -4.48 10.66
CA LEU A 29 10.28 -5.35 9.50
C LEU A 29 11.25 -6.50 9.79
N ARG A 30 12.33 -6.23 10.54
CA ARG A 30 13.25 -7.29 10.99
C ARG A 30 12.57 -8.29 11.93
N ASN A 31 11.68 -7.82 12.82
CA ASN A 31 10.89 -8.69 13.69
C ASN A 31 9.90 -9.54 12.89
N PHE A 32 9.37 -9.03 11.78
CA PHE A 32 8.57 -9.80 10.81
C PHE A 32 9.38 -10.77 9.95
N GLY A 33 10.71 -10.80 10.10
CA GLY A 33 11.57 -11.74 9.38
C GLY A 33 12.26 -11.16 8.16
N LEU A 34 12.22 -9.83 7.94
CA LEU A 34 13.01 -9.21 6.87
C LEU A 34 14.50 -9.52 7.06
N GLY A 35 15.11 -10.10 6.03
CA GLY A 35 16.51 -10.57 6.05
C GLY A 35 16.70 -11.95 6.70
N ARG A 36 15.62 -12.71 6.90
CA ARG A 36 15.62 -14.11 7.35
C ARG A 36 14.74 -14.95 6.40
N ASN A 37 14.90 -16.27 6.43
CA ASN A 37 14.15 -17.20 5.58
C ASN A 37 12.63 -17.17 5.84
N VAL A 38 12.18 -16.70 7.00
CA VAL A 38 10.75 -16.62 7.35
C VAL A 38 9.97 -15.72 6.39
N ILE A 39 10.58 -14.67 5.81
CA ILE A 39 9.87 -13.84 4.83
C ILE A 39 9.71 -14.57 3.49
N GLU A 40 10.73 -15.34 3.09
CA GLU A 40 10.69 -16.19 1.89
C GLU A 40 9.61 -17.26 2.03
N GLU A 41 9.54 -17.94 3.17
CA GLU A 41 8.48 -18.93 3.45
C GLU A 41 7.07 -18.33 3.32
N ARG A 42 6.86 -17.09 3.79
CA ARG A 42 5.57 -16.40 3.65
C ARG A 42 5.25 -16.05 2.20
N ILE A 43 6.24 -15.58 1.45
CA ILE A 43 6.08 -15.27 0.03
C ILE A 43 5.75 -16.55 -0.75
N MET A 44 6.51 -17.62 -0.53
CA MET A 44 6.30 -18.90 -1.19
C MET A 44 4.94 -19.50 -0.87
N TYR A 45 4.50 -19.41 0.39
CA TYR A 45 3.17 -19.87 0.77
C TYR A 45 2.04 -19.13 0.03
N GLU A 46 2.10 -17.80 -0.07
CA GLU A 46 1.09 -17.03 -0.84
C GLU A 46 1.18 -17.30 -2.35
N PHE A 47 2.40 -17.51 -2.85
CA PHE A 47 2.63 -17.87 -4.23
C PHE A 47 2.00 -19.23 -4.57
N GLU A 48 2.20 -20.25 -3.74
CA GLU A 48 1.60 -21.58 -3.89
C GLU A 48 0.07 -21.51 -3.94
N ILE A 49 -0.56 -20.74 -3.05
CA ILE A 49 -2.02 -20.54 -3.07
C ILE A 49 -2.49 -19.89 -4.37
N THR A 50 -1.76 -18.89 -4.84
CA THR A 50 -2.08 -18.18 -6.08
C THR A 50 -1.97 -19.12 -7.28
N CYS A 51 -0.95 -19.97 -7.31
CA CYS A 51 -0.78 -21.02 -8.32
C CYS A 51 -1.92 -22.03 -8.29
N GLU A 52 -2.31 -22.52 -7.11
CA GLU A 52 -3.45 -23.44 -6.98
C GLU A 52 -4.75 -22.81 -7.47
N GLU A 53 -5.00 -21.53 -7.18
CA GLU A 53 -6.17 -20.82 -7.69
C GLU A 53 -6.14 -20.66 -9.21
N LEU A 54 -4.96 -20.38 -9.76
CA LEU A 54 -4.75 -20.30 -11.20
C LEU A 54 -5.04 -21.64 -11.89
N GLU A 55 -4.51 -22.74 -11.36
CA GLU A 55 -4.75 -24.09 -11.89
C GLU A 55 -6.24 -24.43 -11.88
N ARG A 56 -6.94 -24.15 -10.78
CA ARG A 56 -8.40 -24.37 -10.70
C ARG A 56 -9.18 -23.55 -11.74
N ARG A 57 -8.76 -22.32 -12.01
CA ARG A 57 -9.38 -21.45 -13.02
C ARG A 57 -9.17 -21.99 -14.44
N LEU A 58 -7.95 -22.44 -14.73
CA LEU A 58 -7.61 -23.07 -16.01
C LEU A 58 -8.39 -24.38 -16.22
N ASP A 59 -8.50 -25.23 -15.19
CA ASP A 59 -9.27 -26.46 -15.21
C ASP A 59 -10.77 -26.21 -15.42
N ALA A 60 -11.28 -25.07 -14.92
CA ALA A 60 -12.66 -24.62 -15.15
C ALA A 60 -12.90 -24.07 -16.59
N GLY A 61 -11.87 -24.06 -17.44
CA GLY A 61 -11.96 -23.64 -18.84
C GLY A 61 -11.68 -22.16 -19.08
N GLU A 62 -11.13 -21.43 -18.10
CA GLU A 62 -10.70 -20.05 -18.31
C GLU A 62 -9.45 -20.01 -19.21
N THR A 63 -9.50 -19.23 -20.29
CA THR A 63 -8.43 -19.20 -21.32
C THR A 63 -7.63 -17.91 -21.34
N SER A 64 -7.97 -16.96 -20.46
CA SER A 64 -7.30 -15.67 -20.35
C SER A 64 -7.03 -15.35 -18.89
N ILE A 65 -5.83 -14.84 -18.64
CA ILE A 65 -5.36 -14.41 -17.33
C ILE A 65 -4.89 -12.96 -17.49
N ASP A 66 -5.24 -12.12 -16.51
CA ASP A 66 -4.69 -10.79 -16.33
C ASP A 66 -3.52 -10.88 -15.33
N PRO A 67 -2.25 -10.90 -15.81
CA PRO A 67 -1.11 -11.12 -14.93
C PRO A 67 -0.92 -9.97 -13.93
N ASP A 68 -1.27 -8.75 -14.32
CA ASP A 68 -1.09 -7.56 -13.49
C ASP A 68 -1.95 -7.68 -12.23
N LYS A 69 -3.25 -7.97 -12.40
CA LYS A 69 -4.17 -8.18 -11.27
C LYS A 69 -3.75 -9.35 -10.39
N MET A 70 -3.27 -10.43 -10.99
CA MET A 70 -2.81 -11.61 -10.26
C MET A 70 -1.62 -11.25 -9.35
N PHE A 71 -0.60 -10.57 -9.89
CA PHE A 71 0.56 -10.17 -9.10
C PHE A 71 0.23 -9.09 -8.08
N ASP A 72 -0.66 -8.15 -8.41
CA ASP A 72 -1.13 -7.14 -7.48
C ASP A 72 -1.78 -7.75 -6.25
N LEU A 73 -2.68 -8.72 -6.46
CA LEU A 73 -3.37 -9.38 -5.37
C LEU A 73 -2.41 -10.26 -4.56
N LEU A 74 -1.49 -10.98 -5.21
CA LEU A 74 -0.44 -11.75 -4.53
C LEU A 74 0.40 -10.86 -3.61
N VAL A 75 0.91 -9.73 -4.11
CA VAL A 75 1.71 -8.79 -3.32
C VAL A 75 0.87 -8.16 -2.21
N GLY A 76 -0.37 -7.79 -2.51
CA GLY A 76 -1.35 -7.30 -1.54
C GLY A 76 -1.56 -8.28 -0.39
N ASN A 77 -1.79 -9.55 -0.69
CA ASN A 77 -1.97 -10.63 0.29
C ASN A 77 -0.72 -10.86 1.15
N ILE A 78 0.47 -10.85 0.55
CA ILE A 78 1.74 -10.95 1.31
C ILE A 78 1.83 -9.82 2.34
N ILE A 79 1.58 -8.56 1.92
CA ILE A 79 1.65 -7.39 2.81
C ILE A 79 0.55 -7.46 3.87
N ASN A 80 -0.69 -7.72 3.48
CA ASN A 80 -1.85 -7.77 4.38
C ASN A 80 -1.64 -8.85 5.44
N ARG A 81 -1.12 -10.02 5.05
CA ARG A 81 -0.82 -11.09 5.99
C ARG A 81 0.35 -10.79 6.90
N MET A 82 1.36 -10.06 6.42
CA MET A 82 2.45 -9.59 7.28
C MET A 82 1.96 -8.62 8.37
N LEU A 83 1.01 -7.75 8.05
CA LEU A 83 0.50 -6.72 8.97
C LEU A 83 -0.64 -7.24 9.87
N PHE A 84 -1.58 -7.97 9.28
CA PHE A 84 -2.85 -8.37 9.87
C PHE A 84 -3.08 -9.88 9.89
N THR A 85 -2.06 -10.69 9.57
CA THR A 85 -2.17 -12.17 9.63
C THR A 85 -3.38 -12.73 8.86
N ASP A 86 -3.88 -11.95 7.90
CA ASP A 86 -5.11 -12.22 7.16
C ASP A 86 -4.89 -11.93 5.67
N ARG A 87 -5.69 -12.57 4.82
CA ARG A 87 -5.64 -12.41 3.37
C ARG A 87 -6.90 -11.70 2.89
N PHE A 88 -6.85 -11.08 1.72
CA PHE A 88 -8.05 -10.57 1.09
C PHE A 88 -8.94 -11.74 0.69
N GLU A 89 -10.18 -11.77 1.21
CA GLU A 89 -11.23 -12.65 0.68
C GLU A 89 -11.81 -12.03 -0.60
N LYS A 90 -12.53 -12.81 -1.43
CA LYS A 90 -13.14 -12.31 -2.69
C LYS A 90 -13.91 -11.00 -2.57
N LYS A 91 -14.56 -10.76 -1.43
CA LYS A 91 -15.29 -9.51 -1.17
C LYS A 91 -14.35 -8.33 -0.89
N ASP A 92 -13.22 -8.60 -0.23
CA ASP A 92 -12.21 -7.59 0.09
C ASP A 92 -11.23 -7.38 -1.08
N GLU A 93 -11.11 -8.33 -2.00
CA GLU A 93 -10.39 -8.18 -3.27
C GLU A 93 -10.95 -7.02 -4.11
N GLU A 94 -12.29 -6.91 -4.20
CA GLU A 94 -12.93 -5.80 -4.92
C GLU A 94 -12.52 -4.45 -4.30
N ARG A 95 -12.57 -4.36 -2.96
CA ARG A 95 -12.15 -3.16 -2.24
C ARG A 95 -10.65 -2.88 -2.41
N PHE A 96 -9.82 -3.90 -2.46
CA PHE A 96 -8.39 -3.77 -2.74
C PHE A 96 -8.15 -3.15 -4.12
N PHE A 97 -8.83 -3.65 -5.17
CA PHE A 97 -8.67 -3.11 -6.52
C PHE A 97 -9.24 -1.69 -6.68
N GLU A 98 -10.30 -1.34 -5.95
CA GLU A 98 -10.79 0.04 -5.85
C GLU A 98 -9.70 0.96 -5.30
N LEU A 99 -9.12 0.62 -4.14
CA LEU A 99 -8.06 1.41 -3.51
C LEU A 99 -6.80 1.48 -4.39
N LYS A 100 -6.43 0.38 -5.05
CA LYS A 100 -5.31 0.35 -6.00
C LYS A 100 -5.57 1.31 -7.16
N LYS A 101 -6.76 1.28 -7.76
CA LYS A 101 -7.13 2.17 -8.87
C LYS A 101 -6.99 3.63 -8.47
N GLU A 102 -7.46 4.01 -7.28
CA GLU A 102 -7.30 5.38 -6.78
C GLU A 102 -5.83 5.76 -6.59
N MET A 103 -4.99 4.84 -6.12
CA MET A 103 -3.53 5.04 -6.01
C MET A 103 -2.85 5.18 -7.38
N ASP A 104 -3.28 4.38 -8.36
CA ASP A 104 -2.76 4.47 -9.73
C ASP A 104 -3.16 5.81 -10.35
N GLU A 105 -4.40 6.28 -10.15
CA GLU A 105 -4.86 7.60 -10.56
C GLU A 105 -4.07 8.72 -9.87
N MET A 106 -3.80 8.62 -8.57
CA MET A 106 -2.93 9.56 -7.86
C MET A 106 -1.54 9.59 -8.48
N THR A 107 -0.94 8.43 -8.73
CA THR A 107 0.42 8.29 -9.26
C THR A 107 0.52 8.83 -10.69
N ASN A 108 -0.48 8.56 -11.52
CA ASN A 108 -0.55 9.05 -12.90
C ASN A 108 -0.79 10.56 -12.98
N ASN A 109 -1.55 11.13 -12.04
CA ASN A 109 -1.80 12.56 -11.95
C ASN A 109 -0.69 13.33 -11.22
N PHE A 110 0.27 12.62 -10.60
CA PHE A 110 1.41 13.19 -9.90
C PHE A 110 2.40 13.78 -10.92
N SER A 111 2.74 15.05 -10.72
CA SER A 111 3.65 15.80 -11.56
C SER A 111 4.92 16.16 -10.79
N ILE A 112 6.01 16.43 -11.52
CA ILE A 112 7.24 16.97 -10.94
C ILE A 112 6.99 18.27 -10.17
N PHE A 113 5.96 19.05 -10.55
CA PHE A 113 5.56 20.25 -9.81
C PHE A 113 5.10 19.93 -8.39
N ASP A 114 4.47 18.78 -8.17
CA ASP A 114 3.98 18.37 -6.86
C ASP A 114 5.15 18.05 -5.91
N MET A 115 6.26 17.53 -6.46
CA MET A 115 7.50 17.31 -5.71
C MET A 115 8.19 18.61 -5.31
N LEU A 116 7.97 19.70 -6.06
CA LEU A 116 8.56 21.02 -5.78
C LEU A 116 7.72 21.86 -4.82
N ILE A 117 6.57 21.35 -4.36
CA ILE A 117 5.75 22.02 -3.36
C ILE A 117 6.54 22.09 -2.04
N SER A 118 6.58 23.29 -1.47
CA SER A 118 7.27 23.57 -0.22
C SER A 118 6.32 24.24 0.75
N GLU A 119 6.76 24.41 2.00
CA GLU A 119 5.91 24.88 3.10
C GLU A 119 5.29 26.26 2.83
N TRP A 120 5.93 27.12 2.03
CA TRP A 120 5.40 28.43 1.66
C TRP A 120 4.36 28.39 0.53
N THR A 121 4.46 27.43 -0.41
CA THR A 121 3.53 27.32 -1.54
C THR A 121 2.25 26.56 -1.20
N VAL A 122 2.29 25.73 -0.15
CA VAL A 122 1.15 24.88 0.25
C VAL A 122 -0.11 25.69 0.60
N ASN A 123 0.05 26.93 1.07
CA ASN A 123 -1.05 27.78 1.53
C ASN A 123 -1.81 28.48 0.39
N LEU A 124 -1.33 28.38 -0.86
CA LEU A 124 -2.02 28.96 -2.01
C LEU A 124 -3.31 28.17 -2.31
N PRO A 125 -4.45 28.83 -2.60
CA PRO A 125 -5.75 28.16 -2.74
C PRO A 125 -5.77 27.05 -3.81
N LEU A 126 -5.13 27.26 -4.96
CA LEU A 126 -5.08 26.25 -6.03
C LEU A 126 -4.18 25.07 -5.69
N ILE A 127 -3.04 25.33 -5.02
CA ILE A 127 -2.07 24.31 -4.64
C ILE A 127 -2.64 23.42 -3.53
N SER A 128 -3.22 24.03 -2.50
CA SER A 128 -3.89 23.30 -1.41
C SER A 128 -5.04 22.42 -1.92
N GLN A 129 -5.87 22.92 -2.84
CA GLN A 129 -6.93 22.12 -3.49
C GLN A 129 -6.35 20.93 -4.27
N ARG A 130 -5.30 21.16 -5.06
CA ARG A 130 -4.62 20.10 -5.81
C ARG A 130 -4.04 19.04 -4.89
N ILE A 131 -3.30 19.43 -3.86
CA ILE A 131 -2.73 18.51 -2.87
C ILE A 131 -3.84 17.70 -2.19
N LYS A 132 -4.91 18.35 -1.74
CA LYS A 132 -6.02 17.65 -1.08
C LYS A 132 -6.69 16.64 -2.01
N HIS A 133 -6.79 16.95 -3.31
CA HIS A 133 -7.32 16.01 -4.28
C HIS A 133 -6.37 14.85 -4.54
N LEU A 134 -5.07 15.13 -4.75
CA LEU A 134 -4.04 14.12 -4.99
C LEU A 134 -3.89 13.19 -3.79
N MET A 135 -3.92 13.70 -2.56
CA MET A 135 -3.68 12.91 -1.35
C MET A 135 -4.92 12.14 -0.86
N ARG A 136 -6.11 12.35 -1.44
CA ARG A 136 -7.35 11.69 -1.01
C ARG A 136 -7.22 10.16 -0.94
N PRO A 137 -6.62 9.46 -1.93
CA PRO A 137 -6.49 8.00 -1.86
C PRO A 137 -5.66 7.51 -0.66
N LEU A 138 -4.69 8.31 -0.19
CA LEU A 138 -3.92 7.97 1.01
C LEU A 138 -4.80 8.01 2.27
N ASP A 139 -5.75 8.95 2.35
CA ASP A 139 -6.70 9.00 3.45
C ASP A 139 -7.61 7.76 3.46
N GLU A 140 -8.04 7.28 2.29
CA GLU A 140 -8.85 6.06 2.16
C GLU A 140 -8.08 4.80 2.59
N ILE A 141 -6.82 4.67 2.17
CA ILE A 141 -5.96 3.56 2.59
C ILE A 141 -5.70 3.61 4.10
N LEU A 142 -5.43 4.80 4.65
CA LEU A 142 -5.25 4.94 6.10
C LEU A 142 -6.53 4.59 6.87
N ALA A 143 -7.70 4.93 6.34
CA ALA A 143 -8.98 4.53 6.92
C ALA A 143 -9.18 3.01 6.85
N PHE A 144 -8.85 2.39 5.72
CA PHE A 144 -8.88 0.93 5.56
C PHE A 144 -7.97 0.23 6.59
N ILE A 145 -6.71 0.65 6.68
CA ILE A 145 -5.72 0.12 7.64
C ILE A 145 -6.22 0.29 9.08
N ARG A 146 -6.80 1.45 9.43
CA ARG A 146 -7.36 1.67 10.77
C ARG A 146 -8.52 0.73 11.07
N GLY A 147 -9.44 0.54 10.12
CA GLY A 147 -10.54 -0.40 10.28
C GLY A 147 -10.06 -1.84 10.54
N GLN A 148 -9.00 -2.26 9.86
CA GLN A 148 -8.37 -3.58 10.07
C GLN A 148 -7.72 -3.71 11.47
N ILE A 149 -7.18 -2.61 12.02
CA ILE A 149 -6.62 -2.59 13.38
C ILE A 149 -7.75 -2.70 14.42
N GLU A 150 -8.87 -2.02 14.22
CA GLU A 150 -10.00 -1.99 15.17
C GLU A 150 -10.78 -3.31 15.24
N GLN A 151 -10.72 -4.13 14.19
CA GLN A 151 -11.37 -5.45 14.14
C GLN A 151 -10.58 -6.56 14.88
N ARG A 152 -9.42 -6.25 15.44
CA ARG A 152 -8.55 -7.16 16.21
C ARG A 152 -8.65 -6.91 17.71
#